data_AF-A0A066YHX0-F1
#
_entry.id   AF-A0A066YHX0-F1
#
_cell.length_a   1.000
_cell.length_b   1.000
_cell.length_c   1.000
_cell.angle_alpha   90.00
_cell.angle_beta   90.00
_cell.angle_gamma   90.00
#
_symmetry.space_group_name_H-M   'P 1'
#
loop_
_entity.id
_entity.type
_entity.pdbx_description
1 polymer ?
#
loop_
_entity_poly.entity_id
_entity_poly.type
_entity_poly.pdbx_seq_one_letter_code
_entity_poly.pdbx_strand_id
1 'polypeptide(L)'
;MTELHEIWQRAEVSQRLDVLAGFVAVCVAGDEDARRRLALLTAEAEAALAASPPELDVAAQCLDELVHWAEEDWADHPYRPAEARPDEADRQTRDYAKDLRRAVLPVVLHDELACVELSLEVRFLALCRRRHLDPRVREDVFYVAGRAAMALDLGHLEAARREVRRMERVGSVESGPCDCG
;
A
#
# COMPACT_ATOMS: atom_id res chain seq x y z
N MET A 1 -21.28 5.79 -3.34
CA MET A 1 -20.30 5.37 -2.32
C MET A 1 -19.10 4.90 -3.10
N THR A 2 -17.95 5.55 -2.95
CA THR A 2 -16.71 5.07 -3.57
C THR A 2 -16.40 3.70 -3.01
N GLU A 3 -16.27 2.69 -3.87
CA GLU A 3 -15.92 1.34 -3.41
C GLU A 3 -14.46 1.36 -2.91
N LEU A 4 -14.15 0.61 -1.86
CA LEU A 4 -12.81 0.59 -1.27
C LEU A 4 -11.72 0.15 -2.27
N HIS A 5 -12.13 -0.59 -3.31
CA HIS A 5 -11.28 -0.92 -4.44
C HIS A 5 -10.88 0.33 -5.26
N GLU A 6 -11.79 1.26 -5.50
CA GLU A 6 -11.49 2.52 -6.19
C GLU A 6 -10.58 3.41 -5.33
N ILE A 7 -10.75 3.41 -3.99
CA ILE A 7 -9.81 4.06 -3.07
C ILE A 7 -8.41 3.43 -3.17
N TRP A 8 -8.34 2.10 -3.30
CA TRP A 8 -7.07 1.40 -3.47
C TRP A 8 -6.36 1.80 -4.77
N GLN A 9 -7.07 1.75 -5.90
CA GLN A 9 -6.53 2.15 -7.20
C GLN A 9 -6.09 3.62 -7.20
N ARG A 10 -6.91 4.50 -6.60
CA ARG A 10 -6.55 5.91 -6.42
C ARG A 10 -5.27 6.07 -5.59
N ALA A 11 -5.16 5.36 -4.47
CA ALA A 11 -3.97 5.40 -3.62
C ALA A 11 -2.71 4.92 -4.33
N GLU A 12 -2.82 3.84 -5.12
CA GLU A 12 -1.71 3.29 -5.89
C GLU A 12 -1.20 4.30 -6.93
N VAL A 13 -2.12 4.91 -7.69
CA VAL A 13 -1.76 5.92 -8.70
C VAL A 13 -1.18 7.18 -8.04
N SER A 14 -1.81 7.69 -6.97
CA SER A 14 -1.30 8.85 -6.23
C SER A 14 0.10 8.63 -5.68
N GLN A 15 0.36 7.46 -5.08
CA GLN A 15 1.66 7.14 -4.50
C GLN A 15 2.77 7.12 -5.57
N ARG A 16 2.51 6.47 -6.71
CA ARG A 16 3.49 6.37 -7.80
C ARG A 16 3.73 7.73 -8.46
N LEU A 17 2.68 8.53 -8.65
CA LEU A 17 2.78 9.89 -9.17
C LEU A 17 3.64 10.77 -8.25
N ASP A 18 3.36 10.80 -6.95
CA ASP A 18 4.10 11.66 -6.01
C ASP A 18 5.60 11.34 -5.98
N VAL A 19 5.94 10.05 -5.91
CA VAL A 19 7.34 9.59 -5.88
C VAL A 19 8.06 9.97 -7.17
N LEU A 20 7.45 9.68 -8.32
CA LEU A 20 8.10 9.90 -9.61
C LEU A 20 8.14 11.39 -9.99
N ALA A 21 7.09 12.15 -9.70
CA ALA A 21 7.05 13.59 -9.94
C ALA A 21 8.08 14.32 -9.07
N GLY A 22 8.24 13.91 -7.81
CA GLY A 22 9.29 14.42 -6.93
C GLY A 22 10.69 14.14 -7.48
N PHE A 23 10.92 12.93 -8.00
CA PHE A 23 12.19 12.59 -8.66
C PHE A 23 12.45 13.46 -9.90
N VAL A 24 11.50 13.52 -10.83
CA VAL A 24 11.64 14.29 -12.07
C VAL A 24 11.84 15.77 -11.76
N ALA A 25 11.11 16.33 -10.78
CA ALA A 25 11.27 17.73 -10.35
C ALA A 25 12.72 18.07 -9.96
N VAL A 26 13.41 17.15 -9.28
CA VAL A 26 14.83 17.32 -8.92
C VAL A 26 15.70 17.28 -10.18
N CYS A 27 15.45 16.34 -11.08
CA CYS A 27 16.22 16.19 -12.32
C CYS A 27 16.07 17.38 -13.28
N VAL A 28 14.88 17.99 -13.36
CA VAL A 28 14.59 19.10 -14.28
C VAL A 28 14.74 20.48 -13.67
N ALA A 29 15.26 20.62 -12.45
CA ALA A 29 15.28 21.89 -11.72
C ALA A 29 15.89 23.07 -12.51
N GLY A 30 16.90 22.80 -13.34
CA GLY A 30 17.57 23.79 -14.20
C GLY A 30 16.90 24.10 -15.54
N ASP A 31 15.82 23.38 -15.90
CA ASP A 31 15.13 23.49 -17.18
C ASP A 31 13.69 24.00 -16.96
N GLU A 32 13.43 25.24 -17.36
CA GLU A 32 12.13 25.90 -17.21
C GLU A 32 11.02 25.23 -18.02
N ASP A 33 11.33 24.76 -19.23
CA ASP A 33 10.35 24.17 -20.13
C ASP A 33 9.97 22.76 -19.63
N ALA A 34 10.96 21.98 -19.21
CA ALA A 34 10.73 20.70 -18.56
C ALA A 34 9.97 20.84 -17.23
N ARG A 35 10.29 21.85 -16.41
CA ARG A 35 9.51 22.14 -15.19
C ARG A 35 8.05 22.49 -15.49
N ARG A 36 7.81 23.27 -16.54
CA ARG A 36 6.44 23.59 -16.97
C ARG A 36 5.69 22.35 -17.44
N ARG A 37 6.35 21.48 -18.22
CA ARG A 37 5.77 20.20 -18.64
C ARG A 37 5.38 19.34 -17.44
N LEU A 38 6.29 19.17 -16.48
CA LEU A 38 6.02 18.42 -15.25
C LEU A 38 4.82 19.01 -14.50
N ALA A 39 4.78 20.33 -14.30
CA ALA A 39 3.69 20.99 -13.59
C ALA A 39 2.34 20.80 -14.26
N LEU A 40 2.28 20.84 -15.60
CA LEU A 40 1.05 20.58 -16.35
C LEU A 40 0.58 19.12 -16.18
N LEU A 41 1.50 18.17 -16.32
CA LEU A 41 1.20 16.74 -16.20
C LEU A 41 0.71 16.38 -14.79
N THR A 42 1.39 16.88 -13.76
CA THR A 42 0.97 16.66 -12.36
C THR A 42 -0.36 17.33 -12.06
N ALA A 43 -0.61 18.55 -12.55
CA ALA A 43 -1.89 19.23 -12.34
C ALA A 43 -3.06 18.50 -13.03
N GLU A 44 -2.83 17.93 -14.22
CA GLU A 44 -3.84 17.11 -14.92
C GLU A 44 -4.14 15.82 -14.13
N ALA A 45 -3.11 15.13 -13.67
CA ALA A 45 -3.28 13.93 -12.85
C ALA A 45 -4.01 14.22 -11.53
N GLU A 46 -3.66 15.31 -10.84
CA GLU A 46 -4.32 15.75 -9.61
C GLU A 46 -5.79 16.09 -9.85
N ALA A 47 -6.11 16.79 -10.95
CA ALA A 47 -7.47 17.11 -11.33
C ALA A 47 -8.30 15.83 -11.61
N ALA A 48 -7.73 14.87 -12.34
CA ALA A 48 -8.35 13.58 -12.61
C ALA A 48 -8.61 12.76 -11.34
N LEU A 49 -7.65 12.73 -10.41
CA LEU A 49 -7.80 12.07 -9.11
C LEU A 49 -8.85 12.76 -8.22
N ALA A 50 -8.96 14.09 -8.30
CA ALA A 50 -9.90 14.89 -7.50
C ALA A 50 -11.33 14.93 -8.06
N ALA A 51 -11.55 14.47 -9.30
CA ALA A 51 -12.86 14.41 -9.93
C ALA A 51 -13.86 13.54 -9.14
N SER A 52 -15.16 13.74 -9.41
CA SER A 52 -16.25 12.98 -8.77
C SER A 52 -17.25 12.51 -9.83
N PRO A 53 -17.20 11.24 -10.26
CA PRO A 53 -16.23 10.20 -9.84
C PRO A 53 -14.79 10.49 -10.33
N PRO A 54 -13.75 9.95 -9.67
CA PRO A 54 -12.37 10.03 -10.11
C PRO A 54 -12.16 9.45 -11.51
N GLU A 55 -11.32 10.11 -12.30
CA GLU A 55 -10.95 9.69 -13.66
C GLU A 55 -9.63 8.90 -13.62
N LEU A 56 -9.68 7.69 -13.06
CA LEU A 56 -8.48 6.88 -12.80
C LEU A 56 -7.70 6.53 -14.07
N ASP A 57 -8.37 6.32 -15.20
CA ASP A 57 -7.71 6.06 -16.48
C ASP A 57 -6.87 7.25 -16.96
N VAL A 58 -7.34 8.48 -16.72
CA VAL A 58 -6.62 9.71 -17.09
C VAL A 58 -5.41 9.91 -16.17
N ALA A 59 -5.59 9.71 -14.86
CA ALA A 59 -4.48 9.78 -13.91
C ALA A 59 -3.42 8.71 -14.18
N ALA A 60 -3.83 7.49 -14.56
CA ALA A 60 -2.92 6.41 -14.96
C ALA A 60 -2.16 6.76 -16.25
N GLN A 61 -2.81 7.36 -17.25
CA GLN A 61 -2.13 7.84 -18.47
C GLN A 61 -1.08 8.91 -18.16
N CYS A 62 -1.38 9.84 -17.25
CA CYS A 62 -0.40 10.83 -16.81
C CYS A 62 0.81 10.18 -16.12
N LEU A 63 0.56 9.16 -15.29
CA LEU A 63 1.61 8.38 -14.66
C LEU A 63 2.46 7.64 -15.70
N ASP A 64 1.84 7.01 -16.71
CA ASP A 64 2.55 6.32 -17.78
C ASP A 64 3.43 7.27 -18.60
N GLU A 65 2.95 8.48 -18.90
CA GLU A 65 3.77 9.52 -19.54
C GLU A 65 4.97 9.89 -18.67
N LEU A 66 4.78 10.05 -17.36
CA LEU A 66 5.85 10.39 -16.45
C LEU A 66 6.88 9.25 -16.31
N VAL A 67 6.42 8.00 -16.28
CA VAL A 67 7.26 6.80 -16.30
C VAL A 67 8.10 6.76 -17.57
N HIS A 68 7.46 6.93 -18.73
CA HIS A 68 8.14 6.93 -20.01
C HIS A 68 9.19 8.05 -20.08
N TRP A 69 8.83 9.26 -19.67
CA TRP A 69 9.76 10.38 -19.64
C TRP A 69 10.96 10.12 -18.71
N ALA A 70 10.73 9.56 -17.53
CA ALA A 70 11.80 9.21 -16.61
C ALA A 70 12.71 8.09 -17.12
N GLU A 71 12.16 7.16 -17.91
CA GLU A 71 12.92 6.10 -18.57
C GLU A 71 13.79 6.62 -19.72
N GLU A 72 13.27 7.54 -20.55
CA GLU A 72 14.04 8.09 -21.66
C GLU A 72 15.22 8.95 -21.20
N ASP A 73 14.99 9.84 -20.22
CA ASP A 73 15.98 10.86 -19.86
C ASP A 73 16.89 10.43 -18.69
N TRP A 74 16.43 9.54 -17.81
CA TRP A 74 17.10 9.23 -16.53
C TRP A 74 17.12 7.74 -16.15
N ALA A 75 17.05 6.82 -17.11
CA ALA A 75 17.13 5.37 -16.84
C ALA A 75 18.30 4.97 -15.92
N ASP A 76 19.48 5.57 -16.15
CA ASP A 76 20.73 5.27 -15.44
C ASP A 76 21.00 6.21 -14.25
N HIS A 77 20.06 7.07 -13.88
CA HIS A 77 20.27 8.03 -12.80
C HIS A 77 20.37 7.30 -11.44
N PRO A 78 21.41 7.55 -10.63
CA PRO A 78 21.70 6.76 -9.43
C PRO A 78 20.62 6.83 -8.34
N TYR A 79 19.77 7.86 -8.39
CA TYR A 79 18.66 8.06 -7.46
C TYR A 79 17.28 7.83 -8.09
N ARG A 80 17.21 7.23 -9.29
CA ARG A 80 15.93 6.85 -9.89
C ARG A 80 15.18 5.92 -8.92
N PRO A 81 13.90 6.20 -8.59
CA PRO A 81 13.10 5.31 -7.78
C PRO A 81 13.05 3.92 -8.42
N ALA A 82 13.50 2.90 -7.69
CA ALA A 82 13.36 1.52 -8.12
C ALA A 82 11.91 1.05 -7.92
N GLU A 83 11.48 0.10 -8.74
CA GLU A 83 10.18 -0.56 -8.51
C GLU A 83 10.22 -1.27 -7.16
N ALA A 84 9.24 -0.94 -6.30
CA ALA A 84 9.12 -1.53 -4.98
C ALA A 84 8.84 -3.02 -5.09
N ARG A 85 9.32 -3.80 -4.12
CA ARG A 85 8.92 -5.21 -4.00
C ARG A 85 7.40 -5.27 -3.76
N PRO A 86 6.70 -6.34 -4.16
CA PRO A 86 5.24 -6.39 -4.03
C PRO A 86 4.71 -6.09 -2.61
N ASP A 87 5.38 -6.59 -1.56
CA ASP A 87 4.99 -6.34 -0.17
C ASP A 87 5.22 -4.89 0.28
N GLU A 88 6.20 -4.22 -0.32
CA GLU A 88 6.51 -2.81 -0.06
C GLU A 88 5.57 -1.89 -0.83
N ALA A 89 5.28 -2.20 -2.10
CA ALA A 89 4.29 -1.50 -2.90
C ALA A 89 2.92 -1.50 -2.19
N ASP A 90 2.45 -2.67 -1.75
CA ASP A 90 1.23 -2.82 -0.97
C ASP A 90 1.23 -1.97 0.31
N ARG A 91 2.38 -1.89 1.00
CA ARG A 91 2.51 -1.10 2.23
C ARG A 91 2.43 0.40 1.94
N GLN A 92 3.11 0.86 0.90
CA GLN A 92 3.08 2.26 0.45
C GLN A 92 1.66 2.66 0.00
N THR A 93 0.99 1.81 -0.78
CA THR A 93 -0.41 2.01 -1.19
C THR A 93 -1.35 2.09 0.01
N ARG A 94 -1.18 1.24 1.04
CA ARG A 94 -1.99 1.31 2.26
C ARG A 94 -1.86 2.63 2.99
N ASP A 95 -0.66 3.20 3.06
CA ASP A 95 -0.46 4.47 3.76
C ASP A 95 -1.23 5.61 3.08
N TYR A 96 -1.18 5.67 1.75
CA TYR A 96 -2.00 6.59 0.94
C TYR A 96 -3.50 6.30 1.08
N ALA A 97 -3.90 5.03 1.01
CA ALA A 97 -5.29 4.62 1.13
C ALA A 97 -5.88 4.99 2.49
N LYS A 98 -5.08 4.97 3.57
CA LYS A 98 -5.52 5.37 4.92
C LYS A 98 -6.06 6.80 4.94
N ASP A 99 -5.34 7.72 4.30
CA ASP A 99 -5.71 9.14 4.27
C ASP A 99 -6.95 9.38 3.39
N LEU A 100 -7.06 8.68 2.26
CA LEU A 100 -8.25 8.71 1.42
C LEU A 100 -9.48 8.13 2.13
N ARG A 101 -9.33 6.99 2.83
CA ARG A 101 -10.40 6.39 3.63
C ARG A 101 -10.89 7.34 4.71
N ARG A 102 -9.98 8.08 5.37
CA ARG A 102 -10.32 9.04 6.43
C ARG A 102 -11.24 10.16 5.94
N ALA A 103 -11.16 10.53 4.66
CA ALA A 103 -12.03 11.55 4.07
C ALA A 103 -13.45 11.06 3.76
N VAL A 104 -13.66 9.74 3.64
CA VAL A 104 -14.91 9.16 3.10
C VAL A 104 -15.64 8.29 4.13
N LEU A 105 -14.91 7.60 5.02
CA LEU A 105 -15.50 6.68 5.99
C LEU A 105 -15.93 7.40 7.27
N PRO A 106 -17.01 6.94 7.94
CA PRO A 106 -17.31 7.37 9.30
C PRO A 106 -16.16 7.04 10.25
N VAL A 107 -15.89 7.94 11.21
CA VAL A 107 -14.80 7.81 12.20
C VAL A 107 -14.82 6.45 12.90
N VAL A 108 -16.00 5.96 13.28
CA VAL A 108 -16.14 4.65 13.97
C VAL A 108 -15.59 3.50 13.12
N LEU A 109 -15.91 3.47 11.83
CA LEU A 109 -15.46 2.39 10.94
C LEU A 109 -13.96 2.49 10.66
N HIS A 110 -13.45 3.72 10.53
CA HIS A 110 -12.01 3.97 10.44
C HIS A 110 -11.27 3.42 11.67
N ASP A 111 -11.74 3.75 12.87
CA ASP A 111 -11.10 3.32 14.12
C ASP A 111 -11.15 1.79 14.29
N GLU A 112 -12.24 1.16 13.87
CA GLU A 112 -12.34 -0.30 13.86
C GLU A 112 -11.37 -0.95 12.88
N LEU A 113 -11.25 -0.44 11.66
CA LEU A 113 -10.29 -0.93 10.66
C LEU A 113 -8.85 -0.76 11.16
N ALA A 114 -8.51 0.43 11.67
CA ALA A 114 -7.19 0.73 12.21
C ALA A 114 -6.83 -0.17 13.41
N CYS A 115 -7.80 -0.45 14.29
CA CYS A 115 -7.61 -1.36 15.41
C CYS A 115 -7.30 -2.80 14.97
N VAL A 116 -7.97 -3.28 13.92
CA VAL A 116 -7.74 -4.62 13.37
C VAL A 116 -6.41 -4.69 12.60
N GLU A 117 -6.06 -3.63 11.87
CA GLU A 117 -4.78 -3.49 11.18
C GLU A 117 -3.61 -3.50 12.16
N LEU A 118 -3.65 -2.67 13.21
CA LEU A 118 -2.63 -2.66 14.26
C LEU A 118 -2.54 -4.02 14.95
N SER A 119 -3.68 -4.66 15.20
CA SER A 119 -3.74 -6.00 15.77
C SER A 119 -3.06 -7.05 14.89
N LEU A 120 -3.24 -6.96 13.58
CA LEU A 120 -2.59 -7.83 12.60
C LEU A 120 -1.07 -7.59 12.59
N GLU A 121 -0.63 -6.34 12.48
CA GLU A 121 0.78 -5.98 12.38
C GLU A 121 1.56 -6.43 13.61
N VAL A 122 1.07 -6.11 14.81
CA VAL A 122 1.72 -6.48 16.07
C VAL A 122 1.88 -8.00 16.18
N ARG A 123 0.84 -8.76 15.82
CA ARG A 123 0.86 -10.23 15.90
C ARG A 123 1.78 -10.84 14.85
N PHE A 124 1.70 -10.38 13.62
CA PHE A 124 2.54 -10.84 12.52
C PHE A 124 4.02 -10.62 12.86
N LEU A 125 4.40 -9.41 13.29
CA LEU A 125 5.76 -9.09 13.69
C LEU A 125 6.25 -9.93 14.88
N ALA A 126 5.39 -10.15 15.88
CA ALA A 126 5.72 -10.99 17.02
C ALA A 126 6.03 -12.44 16.59
N LEU A 127 5.27 -13.00 15.65
CA LEU A 127 5.49 -14.34 15.12
C LEU A 127 6.72 -14.42 14.22
N CYS A 128 6.94 -13.45 13.34
CA CYS A 128 8.14 -13.39 12.49
C CYS A 128 9.44 -13.29 13.30
N ARG A 129 9.41 -12.67 14.48
CA ARG A 129 10.60 -12.55 15.36
C ARG A 129 10.94 -13.85 16.09
N ARG A 130 10.07 -14.87 16.10
CA ARG A 130 10.37 -16.17 16.70
C ARG A 130 11.35 -16.95 15.84
N ARG A 131 12.56 -17.19 16.36
CA ARG A 131 13.65 -17.85 15.63
C ARG A 131 13.42 -19.33 15.34
N HIS A 132 12.58 -20.00 16.13
CA HIS A 132 12.38 -21.45 16.07
C HIS A 132 11.00 -21.87 15.58
N LEU A 133 10.29 -20.96 14.89
CA LEU A 133 9.00 -21.31 14.28
C LEU A 133 9.19 -22.39 13.23
N ASP A 134 8.37 -23.45 13.29
CA ASP A 134 8.34 -24.48 12.25
C ASP A 134 8.10 -23.86 10.86
N PRO A 135 8.77 -24.34 9.79
CA PRO A 135 8.61 -23.77 8.44
C PRO A 135 7.17 -23.76 7.93
N ARG A 136 6.36 -24.79 8.22
CA ARG A 136 4.95 -24.83 7.79
C ARG A 136 4.12 -23.84 8.58
N VAL A 137 4.38 -23.72 9.89
CA VAL A 137 3.75 -22.70 10.73
C VAL A 137 4.10 -21.31 10.22
N ARG A 138 5.34 -21.10 9.75
CA ARG A 138 5.75 -19.82 9.16
C ARG A 138 4.96 -19.51 7.88
N GLU A 139 4.83 -20.48 6.97
CA GLU A 139 3.98 -20.34 5.77
C GLU A 139 2.53 -20.00 6.13
N ASP A 140 1.94 -20.70 7.12
CA ASP A 140 0.60 -20.43 7.61
C ASP A 140 0.44 -19.01 8.16
N VAL A 141 1.45 -18.50 8.88
CA VAL A 141 1.46 -17.11 9.38
C VAL A 141 1.40 -16.11 8.22
N PHE A 142 2.26 -16.27 7.20
CA PHE A 142 2.25 -15.40 6.02
C PHE A 142 0.92 -15.48 5.26
N TYR A 143 0.38 -16.68 5.09
CA TYR A 143 -0.89 -16.89 4.40
C TYR A 143 -2.06 -16.21 5.14
N VAL A 144 -2.18 -16.42 6.45
CA VAL A 144 -3.24 -15.79 7.26
C VAL A 144 -3.06 -14.27 7.30
N ALA A 145 -1.82 -13.78 7.36
CA ALA A 145 -1.54 -12.35 7.31
C ALA A 145 -2.00 -11.73 5.99
N GLY A 146 -1.66 -12.35 4.86
CA GLY A 146 -2.10 -11.88 3.53
C GLY A 146 -3.61 -11.85 3.40
N ARG A 147 -4.33 -12.87 3.89
CA ARG A 147 -5.80 -12.86 3.88
C ARG A 147 -6.41 -11.79 4.77
N ALA A 148 -5.81 -11.54 5.94
CA ALA A 148 -6.26 -10.49 6.85
C ALA A 148 -6.06 -9.10 6.22
N ALA A 149 -4.89 -8.86 5.61
CA ALA A 149 -4.58 -7.63 4.90
C ALA A 149 -5.54 -7.40 3.74
N MET A 150 -5.72 -8.38 2.86
CA MET A 150 -6.67 -8.29 1.75
C MET A 150 -8.11 -8.00 2.22
N ALA A 151 -8.54 -8.62 3.34
CA ALA A 151 -9.85 -8.33 3.91
C ALA A 151 -9.97 -6.88 4.43
N LEU A 152 -8.91 -6.31 4.99
CA LEU A 152 -8.86 -4.89 5.36
C LEU A 152 -8.88 -3.99 4.12
N ASP A 153 -8.15 -4.36 3.08
CA ASP A 153 -8.05 -3.61 1.82
C ASP A 153 -9.42 -3.51 1.12
N LEU A 154 -10.24 -4.57 1.22
CA LEU A 154 -11.63 -4.62 0.74
C LEU A 154 -12.67 -4.09 1.77
N GLY A 155 -12.26 -3.71 2.98
CA GLY A 155 -13.14 -3.28 4.07
C GLY A 155 -14.03 -4.35 4.68
N HIS A 156 -13.72 -5.62 4.46
CA HIS A 156 -14.41 -6.75 5.05
C HIS A 156 -13.97 -6.96 6.51
N LEU A 157 -14.38 -6.04 7.39
CA LEU A 157 -13.95 -5.97 8.79
C LEU A 157 -14.08 -7.30 9.54
N GLU A 158 -15.22 -7.97 9.42
CA GLU A 158 -15.45 -9.27 10.09
C GLU A 158 -14.56 -10.39 9.54
N ALA A 159 -14.24 -10.34 8.24
CA ALA A 159 -13.29 -11.27 7.66
C ALA A 159 -11.89 -11.02 8.20
N ALA A 160 -11.44 -9.77 8.25
CA ALA A 160 -10.15 -9.39 8.82
C ALA A 160 -10.03 -9.82 10.29
N ARG A 161 -11.05 -9.52 11.12
CA ARG A 161 -11.13 -9.94 12.53
C ARG A 161 -11.01 -11.46 12.68
N ARG A 162 -11.68 -12.22 11.83
CA ARG A 162 -11.61 -13.69 11.84
C ARG A 162 -10.20 -14.19 11.52
N GLU A 163 -9.52 -13.60 10.55
CA GLU A 163 -8.15 -14.00 10.20
C GLU A 163 -7.15 -13.61 11.31
N VAL A 164 -7.31 -12.45 11.95
CA VAL A 164 -6.51 -12.08 13.14
C VAL A 164 -6.70 -13.11 14.27
N ARG A 165 -7.94 -13.53 14.56
CA ARG A 165 -8.22 -14.61 15.52
C ARG A 165 -7.68 -15.98 15.09
N ARG A 166 -7.49 -16.20 13.79
CA ARG A 166 -6.86 -17.43 13.27
C ARG A 166 -5.36 -17.39 13.49
N MET A 167 -4.73 -16.23 13.31
CA MET A 167 -3.30 -16.02 13.55
C MET A 167 -2.92 -16.25 15.02
N GLU A 168 -3.78 -15.84 15.96
CA GLU A 168 -3.61 -16.14 17.39
C GLU A 168 -3.50 -17.64 17.67
N ARG A 169 -4.30 -18.45 16.95
CA ARG A 169 -4.28 -19.91 17.08
C ARG A 169 -2.99 -20.49 16.53
N VAL A 170 -2.55 -20.06 15.36
CA VAL A 170 -1.26 -20.50 14.76
C VAL A 170 -0.10 -20.22 15.72
N GLY A 171 -0.09 -19.05 16.39
CA GLY A 171 0.94 -18.70 17.36
C GLY A 171 0.88 -19.43 18.72
N SER A 172 -0.24 -20.09 19.01
CA SER A 172 -0.49 -20.80 20.28
C SER A 172 -0.21 -22.30 20.21
N VAL A 173 -0.12 -22.90 19.01
CA VAL A 173 0.15 -24.34 18.84
C VAL A 173 1.55 -24.73 19.35
N GLU A 174 2.50 -23.81 19.39
CA GLU A 174 3.87 -24.05 19.90
C GLU A 174 4.03 -23.88 21.43
N SER A 175 2.96 -23.54 22.17
CA SER A 175 2.99 -23.43 23.63
C SER A 175 2.71 -24.77 24.36
N GLY A 176 2.58 -25.87 23.63
CA GLY A 176 2.42 -27.21 24.19
C GLY A 176 3.70 -27.71 24.86
N PRO A 177 3.63 -28.50 25.96
CA PRO A 177 4.77 -28.80 26.81
C PRO A 177 5.88 -29.51 26.02
N CYS A 178 7.12 -29.02 26.19
CA CYS A 178 8.30 -29.84 25.93
C CYS A 178 8.23 -31.09 26.81
N ASP A 179 7.83 -32.21 26.22
CA ASP A 179 8.05 -33.53 26.80
C ASP A 179 9.55 -33.86 26.70
N CYS A 180 10.29 -33.47 27.74
CA CYS A 180 11.61 -34.01 28.01
C CYS A 180 11.43 -35.33 28.77
N GLY A 181 11.26 -36.43 28.03
CA GLY A 181 11.39 -37.79 28.55
C GLY A 181 12.85 -38.25 28.61
#